data_AF-A0A5S9WSX5-F1
#
_entry.id   AF-A0A5S9WSX5-F1
#
_cell.length_a   1.000
_cell.length_b   1.000
_cell.length_c   1.000
_cell.angle_alpha   90.00
_cell.angle_beta   90.00
_cell.angle_gamma   90.00
#
_symmetry.space_group_name_H-M   'P 1'
#
loop_
_entity.id
_entity.type
_entity.pdbx_description
1 polymer ?
#
loop_
_entity_poly.entity_id
_entity_poly.type
_entity_poly.pdbx_seq_one_letter_code
_entity_poly.pdbx_strand_id
1 'polypeptide(L)' 'MELMAVPKKKISKHKRGIRNGPKALKPTPVIIRCRSCGRVKLPHFYCCSGERAIPDEQSNSNN' A
#
# COMPACT_ATOMS: atom_id res chain seq x y z
N MET A 1 -9.25 -13.96 40.63
CA MET A 1 -9.14 -13.01 39.50
C MET A 1 -7.69 -12.58 39.42
N GLU A 2 -7.04 -12.74 38.27
CA GLU A 2 -5.68 -12.23 38.07
C GLU A 2 -5.70 -10.69 37.98
N LEU A 3 -4.87 -10.03 38.78
CA LEU A 3 -4.73 -8.57 38.78
C LEU A 3 -3.88 -8.13 37.59
N MET A 4 -4.51 -7.80 36.47
CA MET A 4 -3.81 -7.17 35.34
C MET A 4 -3.45 -5.72 35.70
N ALA A 5 -2.23 -5.32 35.37
CA ALA A 5 -1.79 -3.95 35.57
C ALA A 5 -2.63 -2.99 34.72
N VAL A 6 -3.31 -2.05 35.36
CA VAL A 6 -4.08 -1.00 34.70
C VAL A 6 -3.30 0.32 34.67
N PRO A 7 -3.44 1.13 33.60
CA PRO A 7 -2.86 2.46 33.57
C PRO A 7 -3.39 3.33 34.71
N LYS A 8 -2.51 3.79 35.59
CA LYS A 8 -2.90 4.61 36.74
C LYS A 8 -3.35 6.03 36.38
N LYS A 9 -2.81 6.59 35.28
CA LYS A 9 -3.08 7.96 34.83
C LYS A 9 -3.17 8.04 33.31
N LYS A 10 -3.99 8.97 32.82
CA LYS A 10 -4.08 9.30 31.39
C LYS A 10 -2.76 9.88 30.89
N ILE A 11 -2.34 9.46 29.70
CA ILE A 11 -1.11 9.95 29.06
C ILE A 11 -1.35 11.36 28.47
N SER A 12 -0.41 12.29 28.67
CA SER A 12 -0.49 13.65 28.12
C SER A 12 -0.34 13.67 26.59
N LYS A 13 -0.88 14.70 25.93
CA LYS A 13 -0.80 14.87 24.47
C LYS A 13 0.66 14.83 23.98
N HIS A 14 1.56 15.52 24.68
CA HIS A 14 2.99 15.54 24.36
C HIS A 14 3.63 14.16 24.37
N LYS A 15 3.43 13.36 25.44
CA LYS A 15 3.96 11.99 25.55
C LYS A 15 3.36 11.03 24.51
N ARG A 16 2.08 11.22 24.14
CA ARG A 16 1.45 10.48 23.04
C ARG A 16 2.04 10.87 21.68
N GLY A 17 2.29 12.16 21.45
CA GLY A 17 2.89 12.70 20.23
C GLY A 17 4.29 12.16 19.98
N ILE A 18 5.19 12.23 20.96
CA ILE A 18 6.57 11.72 20.84
C ILE A 18 6.58 10.22 20.54
N ARG A 19 5.71 9.44 21.19
CA ARG A 19 5.62 7.99 20.94
C ARG A 19 5.05 7.64 19.56
N ASN A 20 4.20 8.49 18.99
CA ASN A 20 3.57 8.28 17.68
C ASN A 20 4.33 8.93 16.52
N GLY A 21 5.13 9.97 16.77
CA GLY A 21 5.86 10.72 15.74
C GLY A 21 6.74 9.83 14.85
N PRO A 22 7.55 8.92 15.41
CA PRO A 22 8.40 8.02 14.62
C PRO A 22 7.63 7.00 13.77
N LYS A 23 6.31 6.85 13.97
CA LYS A 23 5.44 5.92 13.24
C LYS A 23 4.80 6.56 12.00
N ALA A 24 5.40 7.63 11.47
CA ALA A 24 4.94 8.26 10.25
C ALA A 24 5.03 7.30 9.05
N LEU A 25 4.10 7.45 8.10
CA LEU A 25 4.17 6.75 6.83
C LEU A 25 5.38 7.26 6.05
N LYS A 26 6.33 6.36 5.77
CA LYS A 26 7.47 6.68 4.91
C LYS A 26 6.99 6.70 3.46
N PRO A 27 7.31 7.73 2.65
CA PRO A 27 6.97 7.74 1.25
C PRO A 27 7.73 6.60 0.54
N THR A 28 7.03 5.81 -0.27
CA THR A 28 7.65 4.73 -1.04
C THR A 28 8.44 5.33 -2.20
N PRO A 29 9.78 5.21 -2.23
CA PRO A 29 10.62 5.98 -3.14
C PRO A 29 10.56 5.52 -4.60
N VAL A 30 10.14 4.27 -4.83
CA VAL A 30 10.17 3.67 -6.17
C VAL A 30 8.84 3.01 -6.45
N ILE A 31 8.12 3.62 -7.38
CA ILE A 31 6.84 3.16 -7.90
C ILE A 31 7.01 3.04 -9.41
N ILE A 32 6.86 1.84 -9.98
CA ILE A 32 7.09 1.59 -11.40
C ILE A 32 5.76 1.35 -12.12
N ARG A 33 5.66 1.82 -13.38
CA ARG A 33 4.53 1.46 -14.24
C ARG A 33 4.87 0.17 -14.99
N CYS A 34 3.92 -0.74 -15.09
CA CYS A 34 4.06 -1.89 -15.95
C CYS A 34 4.05 -1.45 -17.41
N ARG A 35 4.96 -1.99 -18.21
CA ARG A 35 5.09 -1.67 -19.64
C ARG A 35 3.93 -2.21 -20.50
N SER A 36 3.23 -3.24 -20.02
CA SER A 36 2.12 -3.87 -20.74
C SER A 36 0.75 -3.34 -20.29
N CYS A 37 0.46 -3.38 -18.98
CA CYS A 37 -0.85 -3.04 -18.42
C CYS A 37 -1.02 -1.55 -18.05
N GLY A 38 0.08 -0.77 -18.04
CA GLY A 38 0.09 0.62 -17.56
C GLY A 38 -0.11 0.78 -16.04
N ARG A 39 -0.55 -0.25 -15.32
CA ARG A 39 -0.79 -0.21 -13.87
C ARG A 39 0.49 0.06 -13.10
N VAL A 40 0.33 0.77 -12.00
CA VAL A 40 1.37 1.04 -11.02
C VAL A 40 1.62 -0.20 -10.16
N LYS A 41 2.89 -0.57 -10.00
CA LYS A 41 3.32 -1.71 -9.19
C LYS A 41 4.58 -1.39 -8.38
N LEU A 42 4.81 -2.16 -7.33
CA LEU A 42 6.09 -2.13 -6.60
C LEU A 42 7.20 -2.77 -7.44
N PRO A 43 8.47 -2.35 -7.24
CA PRO A 43 9.62 -3.05 -7.79
C PRO A 43 9.55 -4.54 -7.46
N HIS A 44 9.86 -5.40 -8.44
CA HIS A 44 9.83 -6.86 -8.34
C HIS A 44 8.45 -7.51 -8.15
N PHE A 45 7.37 -6.73 -8.07
CA PHE A 45 6.02 -7.29 -8.11
C PHE A 45 5.60 -7.60 -9.55
N TYR A 46 4.89 -8.70 -9.75
CA TYR A 46 4.40 -9.14 -11.05
C TYR A 46 3.06 -8.43 -11.41
N CYS A 47 2.94 -7.74 -12.56
CA CYS A 47 1.64 -7.21 -13.05
C CYS A 47 1.02 -8.16 -14.07
N CYS A 48 1.76 -8.47 -15.14
CA CYS A 48 1.27 -9.24 -16.28
C CYS A 48 2.43 -10.03 -16.90
N SER A 49 2.09 -11.13 -17.58
CA SER A 49 3.00 -12.04 -18.29
C SER A 49 3.67 -11.43 -19.53
N GLY A 50 3.39 -10.16 -19.86
CA GLY A 50 4.03 -9.48 -20.99
C GLY A 50 3.25 -9.53 -22.31
N GLU A 51 1.94 -9.73 -22.31
CA GLU A 51 1.16 -9.49 -23.53
C GLU A 51 1.01 -7.97 -23.74
N ARG A 52 1.71 -7.47 -24.76
CA ARG A 52 1.40 -6.17 -25.36
C ARG A 52 0.01 -6.35 -25.98
N ALA A 53 -1.03 -5.79 -25.36
CA ALA A 53 -2.29 -5.64 -26.07
C ALA A 53 -1.98 -4.81 -27.32
N ILE A 54 -2.01 -5.47 -28.46
CA ILE A 54 -2.01 -4.81 -29.77
C ILE A 54 -3.30 -3.98 -29.77
N PRO A 55 -3.24 -2.65 -29.94
CA PRO A 55 -4.42 -1.82 -29.90
C PRO A 55 -5.08 -1.81 -31.27
N ASP A 56 -5.48 -2.96 -31.80
CA ASP A 56 -6.36 -3.08 -32.97
C ASP A 56 -7.02 -4.46 -32.92
N GLU A 57 -8.35 -4.45 -32.86
CA GLU A 57 -9.35 -5.53 -33.10
C GLU A 57 -10.50 -5.37 -32.08
N GLN A 58 -11.35 -4.38 -32.36
CA GLN A 58 -12.73 -4.41 -31.90
C GLN A 58 -13.43 -5.61 -32.53
N SER A 59 -13.87 -6.58 -31.72
CA SER A 59 -15.09 -7.32 -32.07
C SER A 59 -15.88 -7.70 -30.82
N ASN A 60 -16.94 -6.93 -30.65
CA ASN A 60 -18.15 -7.35 -29.96
C ASN A 60 -18.54 -8.76 -30.42
N SER A 61 -18.63 -9.71 -29.49
CA SER A 61 -19.29 -10.99 -29.74
C SER A 61 -20.09 -11.36 -28.50
N ASN A 62 -21.35 -10.93 -28.54
CA ASN A 62 -22.42 -11.51 -27.76
C ASN A 62 -22.46 -13.03 -27.98
N ASN A 63 -22.51 -13.78 -26.88
CA ASN A 63 -23.36 -14.96 -26.71
C ASN A 63 -23.51 -15.25 -25.22
#